data_AF-A0A931PH88-F1
#
_entry.id   AF-A0A931PH88-F1
#
_cell.length_a   1.000
_cell.length_b   1.000
_cell.length_c   1.000
_cell.angle_alpha   90.00
_cell.angle_beta   90.00
_cell.angle_gamma   90.00
#
_symmetry.space_group_name_H-M   'P 1'
#
loop_
_entity.id
_entity.type
_entity.pdbx_description
1 polymer ?
#
loop_
_entity_poly.entity_id
_entity_poly.type
_entity_poly.pdbx_seq_one_letter_code
_entity_poly.pdbx_strand_id
1 'polypeptide(L)'
;MVSSGQAQENQDETERTANEQQKSTETFSVPVRIIEEPEAADARERGEQEAAEREQKDLLAQQSMDAATRRMSELAVWQTVLIAIGTAALIYTLWLTRQTNKAAWAAVNETRKIGEAQVRAYVAVVDGRYEFREADLIVSATIKNVGQSPANFVRMKCEVTVFNKETSEIIYERSSTGRTGDGSIVEPIPASMQQAGVVRIRDFDQTYVSEIAIDAAALNLCVTVSYDDVFRDRSKPDGRRSERFTIATIREEPLNGIFRIAQ
;
A
#
# COMPACT_ATOMS: atom_id res chain seq x y z
N MET A 1 4.36 5.70 -25.54
CA MET A 1 5.04 6.91 -26.04
C MET A 1 6.48 6.85 -25.52
N VAL A 2 7.38 5.98 -25.96
CA VAL A 2 8.03 5.87 -27.28
C VAL A 2 8.04 7.19 -28.04
N SER A 3 9.11 7.96 -27.82
CA SER A 3 9.56 9.04 -28.71
C SER A 3 10.94 8.64 -29.20
N SER A 4 10.94 7.97 -30.34
CA SER A 4 12.08 7.76 -31.22
C SER A 4 12.51 9.11 -31.80
N GLY A 5 13.68 9.59 -31.42
CA GLY A 5 14.36 10.72 -32.05
C GLY A 5 15.75 10.29 -32.49
N GLN A 6 15.87 9.88 -33.75
CA GLN A 6 17.13 9.70 -34.46
C GLN A 6 17.82 11.06 -34.62
N ALA A 7 19.13 11.10 -34.41
CA ALA A 7 20.04 12.00 -35.11
C ALA A 7 21.43 11.36 -35.08
N GLN A 8 21.76 10.74 -36.20
CA GLN A 8 23.02 10.11 -36.55
C GLN A 8 23.51 10.94 -37.74
N GLU A 9 24.55 11.76 -37.57
CA GLU A 9 25.21 12.42 -38.70
C GLU A 9 26.63 12.87 -38.34
N ASN A 10 27.51 12.70 -39.32
CA ASN A 10 28.91 13.13 -39.46
C ASN A 10 29.97 12.20 -38.84
N GLN A 11 30.48 11.23 -39.61
CA GLN A 11 31.47 11.35 -40.71
C GLN A 11 32.84 11.77 -40.16
N ASP A 12 33.81 10.85 -40.13
CA ASP A 12 34.73 10.57 -41.25
C ASP A 12 35.51 11.81 -41.66
N GLU A 13 36.69 12.00 -41.06
CA GLU A 13 37.82 12.52 -41.82
C GLU A 13 39.11 11.87 -41.32
N THR A 14 39.41 10.81 -42.06
CA THR A 14 40.70 10.17 -42.17
C THR A 14 41.64 11.13 -42.90
N GLU A 15 42.54 11.81 -42.20
CA GLU A 15 43.75 12.38 -42.80
C GLU A 15 44.97 11.58 -42.35
N ARG A 16 45.17 10.48 -43.10
CA ARG A 16 46.49 9.91 -43.37
C ARG A 16 47.00 10.56 -44.65
N THR A 17 48.00 11.43 -44.52
CA THR A 17 48.86 11.85 -45.64
C THR A 17 50.24 12.11 -45.04
N ALA A 18 51.15 11.16 -45.17
CA ALA A 18 52.21 11.15 -46.18
C ALA A 18 53.35 12.12 -45.80
N ASN A 19 54.50 11.59 -45.37
CA ASN A 19 55.61 11.24 -46.27
C ASN A 19 56.46 12.48 -46.59
N GLU A 20 57.65 12.57 -45.99
CA GLU A 20 58.86 12.81 -46.78
C GLU A 20 60.11 12.48 -45.97
N GLN A 21 60.64 11.31 -46.27
CA GLN A 21 61.93 10.81 -45.84
C GLN A 21 63.00 11.57 -46.63
N GLN A 22 63.45 12.71 -46.10
CA GLN A 22 64.43 13.56 -46.76
C GLN A 22 65.83 12.95 -46.67
N LYS A 23 66.31 12.55 -47.85
CA LYS A 23 67.60 11.96 -48.16
C LYS A 23 68.74 12.94 -47.85
N SER A 24 69.57 12.61 -46.86
CA SER A 24 70.79 13.35 -46.49
C SER A 24 71.76 13.40 -47.68
N THR A 25 71.84 14.55 -48.33
CA THR A 25 72.86 14.83 -49.34
C THR A 25 74.01 15.54 -48.64
N GLU A 26 75.12 14.83 -48.44
CA GLU A 26 76.37 15.38 -47.92
C GLU A 26 76.82 16.55 -48.81
N THR A 27 76.56 17.77 -48.32
CA THR A 27 76.90 18.99 -49.03
C THR A 27 78.30 19.41 -48.60
N PHE A 28 79.23 19.35 -49.55
CA PHE A 28 80.60 19.84 -49.43
C PHE A 28 80.58 21.32 -49.01
N SER A 29 81.02 21.63 -47.78
CA SER A 29 81.07 23.00 -47.29
C SER A 29 82.39 23.66 -47.69
N VAL A 30 82.32 24.57 -48.65
CA VAL A 30 83.41 25.50 -48.95
C VAL A 30 83.21 26.71 -48.03
N PRO A 31 84.21 27.14 -47.24
CA PRO A 31 84.09 28.28 -46.33
C PRO A 31 83.96 29.58 -47.14
N VAL A 32 82.72 30.02 -47.36
CA VAL A 32 82.42 31.32 -47.93
C VAL A 32 82.62 32.38 -46.85
N ARG A 33 83.69 33.16 -46.96
CA ARG A 33 83.83 34.43 -46.21
C ARG A 33 82.95 35.47 -46.91
N ILE A 34 81.79 35.72 -46.33
CA ILE A 34 80.89 36.79 -46.77
C ILE A 34 81.55 38.11 -46.37
N ILE A 35 82.01 38.87 -47.35
CA ILE A 35 82.45 40.25 -47.15
C ILE A 35 81.17 41.09 -47.26
N GLU A 36 80.68 41.57 -46.13
CA GLU A 36 79.42 42.30 -46.07
C GLU A 36 79.61 43.73 -46.53
N GLU A 37 78.86 44.12 -47.56
CA GLU A 37 78.70 45.50 -47.95
C GLU A 37 77.89 46.24 -46.87
N PRO A 38 78.26 47.48 -46.54
CA PRO A 38 77.70 48.21 -45.39
C PRO A 38 76.17 48.40 -45.44
N GLU A 39 75.56 48.42 -46.63
CA GLU A 39 74.10 48.53 -46.78
C GLU A 39 73.35 47.25 -46.38
N ALA A 40 74.00 46.09 -46.46
CA ALA A 40 73.41 44.81 -46.06
C ALA A 40 73.38 44.64 -44.52
N ALA A 41 74.27 45.34 -43.81
CA ALA A 41 74.30 45.36 -42.35
C ALA A 41 73.07 46.09 -41.78
N ASP A 42 72.73 47.27 -42.32
CA ASP A 42 71.56 48.06 -41.90
C ASP A 42 70.22 47.37 -42.20
N ALA A 43 70.17 46.56 -43.27
CA ALA A 43 69.00 45.75 -43.59
C ALA A 43 68.83 44.57 -42.62
N ARG A 44 69.93 43.95 -42.18
CA ARG A 44 69.89 42.93 -41.11
C ARG A 44 69.47 43.53 -39.78
N GLU A 45 70.02 44.67 -39.39
CA GLU A 45 69.70 45.28 -38.10
C GLU A 45 68.20 45.63 -37.99
N ARG A 46 67.58 46.14 -39.07
CA ARG A 46 66.13 46.33 -39.13
C ARG A 46 65.34 45.02 -39.08
N GLY A 47 65.80 43.98 -39.78
CA GLY A 47 65.19 42.65 -39.74
C GLY A 47 65.25 42.01 -38.35
N GLU A 48 66.37 42.19 -37.64
CA GLU A 48 66.57 41.72 -36.27
C GLU A 48 65.67 42.47 -35.28
N GLN A 49 65.52 43.79 -35.43
CA GLN A 49 64.58 44.57 -34.62
C GLN A 49 63.13 44.15 -34.84
N GLU A 50 62.69 43.96 -36.08
CA GLU A 50 61.34 43.46 -36.38
C GLU A 50 61.11 42.04 -35.87
N ALA A 51 62.11 41.16 -35.98
CA ALA A 51 62.04 39.80 -35.46
C ALA A 51 61.91 39.82 -33.93
N ALA A 52 62.71 40.65 -33.25
CA ALA A 52 62.62 40.84 -31.81
C ALA A 52 61.25 41.39 -31.36
N GLU A 53 60.66 42.32 -32.12
CA GLU A 53 59.31 42.81 -31.85
C GLU A 53 58.24 41.73 -32.04
N ARG A 54 58.36 40.88 -33.06
CA ARG A 54 57.43 39.76 -33.29
C ARG A 54 57.56 38.73 -32.17
N GLU A 55 58.77 38.36 -31.79
CA GLU A 55 59.01 37.46 -30.66
C GLU A 55 58.40 38.00 -29.37
N GLN A 56 58.53 39.30 -29.09
CA GLN A 56 57.90 39.91 -27.91
C GLN A 56 56.37 39.87 -27.99
N LYS A 57 55.77 40.15 -29.16
CA LYS A 57 54.32 40.08 -29.37
C LYS A 57 53.81 38.65 -29.22
N ASP A 58 54.53 37.66 -29.74
CA ASP A 58 54.17 36.25 -29.62
C ASP A 58 54.26 35.78 -28.16
N LEU A 59 55.30 36.20 -27.42
CA LEU A 59 55.40 35.91 -25.99
C LEU A 59 54.26 36.55 -25.19
N LEU A 60 53.88 37.79 -25.50
CA LEU A 60 52.73 38.45 -24.87
C LEU A 60 51.41 37.75 -25.22
N ALA A 61 51.24 37.32 -26.46
CA ALA A 61 50.08 36.55 -26.89
C ALA A 61 49.99 35.22 -26.14
N GLN A 62 51.09 34.47 -26.02
CA GLN A 62 51.15 33.21 -25.27
C GLN A 62 50.83 33.42 -23.79
N GLN A 63 51.41 34.44 -23.15
CA GLN A 63 51.12 34.74 -21.74
C GLN A 63 49.65 35.12 -21.52
N SER A 64 49.05 35.85 -22.46
CA SER A 64 47.63 36.21 -22.39
C SER A 64 46.71 34.98 -22.53
N MET A 65 47.08 34.03 -23.38
CA MET A 65 46.36 32.76 -23.55
C MET A 65 46.46 31.88 -22.30
N ASP A 66 47.63 31.81 -21.67
CA ASP A 66 47.81 31.08 -20.41
C ASP A 66 46.96 31.67 -19.28
N ALA A 67 46.94 33.00 -19.17
CA ALA A 67 46.12 33.69 -18.19
C ALA A 67 44.61 33.46 -18.42
N ALA A 68 44.16 33.48 -19.68
CA ALA A 68 42.79 33.17 -20.04
C ALA A 68 42.43 31.71 -19.71
N THR A 69 43.33 30.78 -20.02
CA THR A 69 43.15 29.34 -19.77
C THR A 69 43.03 29.04 -18.27
N ARG A 70 43.83 29.69 -17.43
CA ARG A 70 43.73 29.57 -15.96
C ARG A 70 42.39 30.09 -15.44
N ARG A 71 41.90 31.23 -15.95
CA ARG A 71 40.59 31.74 -15.56
C ARG A 71 39.45 30.81 -15.99
N MET A 72 39.56 30.22 -17.19
CA MET A 72 38.56 29.24 -17.66
C MET A 72 38.57 27.97 -16.81
N SER A 73 39.73 27.46 -16.40
CA SER A 73 39.80 26.27 -15.55
C SER A 73 39.21 26.52 -14.16
N GLU A 74 39.48 27.68 -13.56
CA GLU A 74 38.86 28.07 -12.28
C GLU A 74 37.34 28.16 -12.37
N LEU A 75 36.80 28.75 -13.45
CA LEU A 75 35.36 28.82 -13.68
C LEU A 75 34.74 27.44 -13.89
N ALA A 76 35.42 26.55 -14.62
CA ALA A 76 34.96 25.17 -14.83
C ALA A 76 34.86 24.38 -13.52
N VAL A 77 35.80 24.59 -12.58
CA VAL A 77 35.75 24.00 -11.24
C VAL A 77 34.52 24.51 -10.49
N TRP A 78 34.29 25.82 -10.47
CA TRP A 78 33.10 26.40 -9.80
C TRP A 78 31.79 25.91 -10.41
N GLN A 79 31.70 25.82 -11.74
CA GLN A 79 30.52 25.30 -12.43
C GLN A 79 30.26 23.83 -12.04
N THR A 80 31.32 23.01 -11.97
CA THR A 80 31.21 21.61 -11.55
C THR A 80 30.70 21.49 -10.12
N VAL A 81 31.20 22.33 -9.20
CA VAL A 81 30.73 22.38 -7.81
C VAL A 81 29.25 22.77 -7.74
N LEU A 82 28.83 23.78 -8.50
CA LEU A 82 27.42 24.21 -8.54
C LEU A 82 26.50 23.10 -9.09
N ILE A 83 26.91 22.39 -10.14
CA ILE A 83 26.17 21.25 -10.68
C ILE A 83 26.06 20.12 -9.64
N ALA A 84 27.15 19.84 -8.91
CA ALA A 84 27.15 18.82 -7.86
C ALA A 84 26.18 19.19 -6.72
N ILE A 85 26.18 20.45 -6.29
CA ILE A 85 25.26 20.95 -5.26
C ILE A 85 23.80 20.87 -5.75
N GLY A 86 23.53 21.31 -6.99
CA GLY A 86 22.19 21.23 -7.58
C GLY A 86 21.68 19.79 -7.68
N THR A 87 22.55 18.86 -8.07
CA THR A 87 22.24 17.44 -8.14
C THR A 87 21.95 16.85 -6.77
N ALA A 88 22.75 17.19 -5.75
CA ALA A 88 22.52 16.76 -4.38
C ALA A 88 21.18 17.29 -3.83
N ALA A 89 20.84 18.54 -4.12
CA ALA A 89 19.57 19.14 -3.75
C ALA A 89 18.38 18.41 -4.41
N LEU A 90 18.49 18.02 -5.69
CA LEU A 90 17.45 17.22 -6.37
C LEU A 90 17.28 15.82 -5.78
N ILE A 91 18.38 15.15 -5.41
CA ILE A 91 18.32 13.84 -4.74
C ILE A 91 17.61 13.98 -3.38
N TYR A 92 17.93 15.04 -2.64
CA TYR A 92 17.31 15.32 -1.35
C TYR A 92 15.79 15.59 -1.47
N THR A 93 15.36 16.39 -2.44
CA THR A 93 13.93 16.66 -2.66
C THR A 93 13.17 15.41 -3.11
N LEU A 94 13.77 14.56 -3.94
CA LEU A 94 13.18 13.27 -4.32
C LEU A 94 13.04 12.34 -3.12
N TRP A 95 14.04 12.31 -2.23
CA TRP A 95 13.99 11.52 -1.01
C TRP A 95 12.84 11.98 -0.09
N LEU A 96 12.72 13.29 0.14
CA LEU A 96 11.61 13.87 0.90
C LEU A 96 10.25 13.53 0.26
N THR A 97 10.13 13.65 -1.06
CA THR A 97 8.89 13.33 -1.80
C THR A 97 8.50 11.85 -1.65
N ARG A 98 9.48 10.95 -1.61
CA ARG A 98 9.21 9.52 -1.34
C ARG A 98 8.68 9.31 0.08
N GLN A 99 9.24 10.02 1.06
CA GLN A 99 8.80 9.92 2.45
C GLN A 99 7.38 10.45 2.63
N THR A 100 7.05 11.61 2.03
CA THR A 100 5.71 12.19 2.10
C THR A 100 4.67 11.30 1.41
N ASN A 101 5.01 10.73 0.25
CA ASN A 101 4.13 9.78 -0.43
C ASN A 101 3.84 8.55 0.44
N LYS A 102 4.87 7.99 1.10
CA LYS A 102 4.67 6.86 2.02
C LYS A 102 3.75 7.22 3.18
N ALA A 103 3.91 8.40 3.77
CA ALA A 103 3.04 8.89 4.84
C ALA A 103 1.60 9.11 4.36
N ALA A 104 1.41 9.68 3.18
CA ALA A 104 0.10 9.87 2.57
C ALA A 104 -0.62 8.52 2.36
N TRP A 105 0.07 7.51 1.84
CA TRP A 105 -0.49 6.16 1.70
C TRP A 105 -0.87 5.53 3.05
N ALA A 106 -0.05 5.71 4.09
CA ALA A 106 -0.39 5.25 5.42
C ALA A 106 -1.64 5.94 5.97
N ALA A 107 -1.75 7.27 5.79
CA ALA A 107 -2.91 8.05 6.21
C ALA A 107 -4.20 7.65 5.46
N VAL A 108 -4.12 7.42 4.15
CA VAL A 108 -5.26 6.93 3.34
C VAL A 108 -5.69 5.54 3.81
N ASN A 109 -4.73 4.64 4.08
CA ASN A 109 -5.05 3.31 4.60
C ASN A 109 -5.72 3.36 5.97
N GLU A 110 -5.28 4.24 6.86
CA GLU A 110 -5.89 4.40 8.18
C GLU A 110 -7.28 5.03 8.09
N THR A 111 -7.44 6.07 7.27
CA THR A 111 -8.74 6.69 6.98
C THR A 111 -9.71 5.67 6.39
N ARG A 112 -9.24 4.80 5.49
CA ARG A 112 -10.04 3.70 4.95
C ARG A 112 -10.49 2.73 6.04
N LYS A 113 -9.59 2.31 6.94
CA LYS A 113 -9.98 1.42 8.06
C LYS A 113 -11.02 2.06 8.97
N ILE A 114 -10.86 3.35 9.28
CA ILE A 114 -11.82 4.10 10.11
C ILE A 114 -13.17 4.20 9.40
N GLY A 115 -13.16 4.56 8.11
CA GLY A 115 -14.37 4.63 7.29
C GLY A 115 -15.06 3.28 7.19
N GLU A 116 -14.31 2.19 6.95
CA GLU A 116 -14.84 0.84 6.98
C GLU A 116 -15.47 0.54 8.34
N ALA A 117 -14.77 0.79 9.46
CA ALA A 117 -15.25 0.53 10.82
C ALA A 117 -16.55 1.28 11.18
N GLN A 118 -16.69 2.52 10.70
CA GLN A 118 -17.90 3.35 10.88
C GLN A 118 -19.07 2.85 10.03
N VAL A 119 -18.78 2.31 8.84
CA VAL A 119 -19.81 1.86 7.89
C VAL A 119 -20.22 0.41 8.14
N ARG A 120 -19.46 -0.41 8.89
CA ARG A 120 -19.75 -1.84 9.08
C ARG A 120 -21.16 -2.12 9.61
N ALA A 121 -21.64 -3.31 9.26
CA ALA A 121 -22.84 -3.90 9.82
C ALA A 121 -22.53 -4.38 11.24
N TYR A 122 -23.45 -4.11 12.15
CA TYR A 122 -23.43 -4.60 13.53
C TYR A 122 -24.80 -5.16 13.81
N VAL A 123 -24.89 -6.42 14.21
CA VAL A 123 -26.16 -7.12 14.30
C VAL A 123 -26.42 -7.48 15.75
N ALA A 124 -27.44 -6.87 16.35
CA ALA A 124 -27.84 -7.12 17.72
C ALA A 124 -29.16 -7.91 17.77
N VAL A 125 -29.32 -8.78 18.76
CA VAL A 125 -30.61 -9.41 19.06
C VAL A 125 -31.38 -8.48 20.01
N VAL A 126 -32.60 -8.10 19.64
CA VAL A 126 -33.43 -7.13 20.36
C VAL A 126 -34.51 -7.79 21.21
N ASP A 127 -35.12 -8.86 20.70
CA ASP A 127 -36.17 -9.62 21.39
C ASP A 127 -35.94 -11.12 21.17
N GLY A 128 -36.33 -11.92 22.15
CA GLY A 128 -36.21 -13.37 22.11
C GLY A 128 -37.47 -14.03 22.65
N ARG A 129 -37.98 -15.02 21.92
CA ARG A 129 -39.14 -15.80 22.32
C ARG A 129 -38.87 -17.27 22.11
N TYR A 130 -39.40 -18.11 22.97
CA TYR A 130 -39.49 -19.52 22.68
C TYR A 130 -40.92 -20.00 22.89
N GLU A 131 -41.27 -21.05 22.15
CA GLU A 131 -42.55 -21.72 22.24
C GLU A 131 -42.29 -23.22 22.14
N PHE A 132 -42.82 -23.98 23.11
CA PHE A 132 -42.91 -25.42 22.99
C PHE A 132 -44.19 -25.77 22.25
N ARG A 133 -44.07 -26.41 21.09
CA ARG A 133 -45.22 -26.86 20.30
C ARG A 133 -45.08 -28.35 20.01
N GLU A 134 -45.91 -29.15 20.65
CA GLU A 134 -45.87 -30.62 20.58
C GLU A 134 -44.49 -31.17 21.01
N ALA A 135 -43.66 -31.61 20.06
CA ALA A 135 -42.29 -32.10 20.27
C ALA A 135 -41.20 -31.13 19.77
N ASP A 136 -41.59 -29.93 19.33
CA ASP A 136 -40.67 -28.93 18.78
C ASP A 136 -40.45 -27.80 19.78
N LEU A 137 -39.18 -27.42 19.94
CA LEU A 137 -38.79 -26.16 20.58
C LEU A 137 -38.56 -25.13 19.48
N ILE A 138 -39.44 -24.14 19.40
CA ILE A 138 -39.35 -23.04 18.44
C ILE A 138 -38.72 -21.85 19.14
N VAL A 139 -37.51 -21.46 18.72
CA VAL A 139 -36.82 -20.28 19.23
C VAL A 139 -36.87 -19.19 18.16
N SER A 140 -37.53 -18.08 18.48
CA SER A 140 -37.62 -16.90 17.62
C SER A 140 -36.76 -15.79 18.21
N ALA A 141 -35.93 -15.15 17.39
CA ALA A 141 -35.14 -14.01 17.81
C ALA A 141 -35.33 -12.85 16.83
N THR A 142 -35.63 -11.67 17.35
CA THR A 142 -35.70 -10.44 16.55
C THR A 142 -34.32 -9.85 16.45
N ILE A 143 -33.80 -9.80 15.23
CA ILE A 143 -32.47 -9.32 14.92
C ILE A 143 -32.58 -7.90 14.35
N LYS A 144 -31.73 -6.99 14.82
CA LYS A 144 -31.63 -5.61 14.32
C LYS A 144 -30.22 -5.33 13.84
N ASN A 145 -30.11 -4.79 12.63
CA ASN A 145 -28.85 -4.20 12.20
C ASN A 145 -28.72 -2.78 12.77
N VAL A 146 -27.83 -2.59 13.73
CA VAL A 146 -27.48 -1.28 14.31
C VAL A 146 -26.32 -0.60 13.57
N GLY A 147 -25.71 -1.29 12.59
CA GLY A 147 -24.68 -0.73 11.71
C GLY A 147 -25.25 0.11 10.57
N GLN A 148 -24.33 0.69 9.78
CA GLN A 148 -24.64 1.59 8.67
C GLN A 148 -24.62 0.89 7.30
N SER A 149 -24.01 -0.29 7.20
CA SER A 149 -24.06 -1.14 6.00
C SER A 149 -25.08 -2.27 6.18
N PRO A 150 -25.61 -2.83 5.07
CA PRO A 150 -26.47 -4.00 5.13
C PRO A 150 -25.73 -5.25 5.64
N ALA A 151 -26.39 -6.03 6.50
CA ALA A 151 -25.91 -7.34 6.93
C ALA A 151 -26.42 -8.42 5.96
N ASN A 152 -25.51 -9.08 5.24
CA ASN A 152 -25.86 -10.10 4.24
C ASN A 152 -25.75 -11.50 4.84
N PHE A 153 -26.48 -12.45 4.25
CA PHE A 153 -26.40 -13.88 4.60
C PHE A 153 -26.50 -14.13 6.12
N VAL A 154 -27.43 -13.44 6.78
CA VAL A 154 -27.61 -13.56 8.23
C VAL A 154 -28.11 -14.96 8.55
N ARG A 155 -27.39 -15.64 9.43
CA ARG A 155 -27.64 -17.01 9.87
C ARG A 155 -27.75 -17.05 11.38
N MET A 156 -28.73 -17.80 11.86
CA MET A 156 -28.96 -18.01 13.28
C MET A 156 -28.70 -19.47 13.64
N LYS A 157 -27.91 -19.70 14.68
CA LYS A 157 -27.65 -21.00 15.29
C LYS A 157 -28.16 -20.96 16.72
N CYS A 158 -28.87 -21.99 17.18
CA CYS A 158 -29.35 -22.07 18.55
C CYS A 158 -28.76 -23.30 19.25
N GLU A 159 -28.21 -23.07 20.44
CA GLU A 159 -27.68 -24.08 21.33
C GLU A 159 -28.54 -24.10 22.59
N VAL A 160 -29.06 -25.28 22.90
CA VAL A 160 -29.92 -25.49 24.06
C VAL A 160 -29.15 -26.33 25.05
N THR A 161 -29.00 -25.81 26.26
CA THR A 161 -28.41 -26.53 27.37
C THR A 161 -29.43 -26.61 28.50
N VAL A 162 -29.73 -27.83 28.93
CA VAL A 162 -30.65 -28.11 30.03
C VAL A 162 -29.82 -28.47 31.24
N PHE A 163 -30.05 -27.79 32.35
CA PHE A 163 -29.37 -27.98 33.62
C PHE A 163 -30.35 -28.47 34.68
N ASN A 164 -29.87 -29.26 35.62
CA ASN A 164 -30.61 -29.50 36.86
C ASN A 164 -30.59 -28.23 37.72
N LYS A 165 -31.73 -27.75 38.22
CA LYS A 165 -31.80 -26.54 39.06
C LYS A 165 -31.03 -26.70 40.37
N GLU A 166 -31.06 -27.88 40.97
CA GLU A 166 -30.47 -28.15 42.29
C GLU A 166 -28.96 -28.38 42.18
N THR A 167 -28.52 -29.21 41.24
CA THR A 167 -27.11 -29.60 41.14
C THR A 167 -26.30 -28.72 40.18
N SER A 168 -26.96 -27.91 39.34
CA SER A 168 -26.32 -27.17 38.22
C SER A 168 -25.59 -28.08 37.21
N GLU A 169 -25.80 -29.39 37.25
CA GLU A 169 -25.21 -30.32 36.29
C GLU A 169 -25.94 -30.23 34.94
N ILE A 170 -25.18 -30.35 33.85
CA ILE A 170 -25.72 -30.40 32.50
C ILE A 170 -26.40 -31.76 32.32
N ILE A 171 -27.71 -31.75 32.17
CA ILE A 171 -28.51 -32.95 31.89
C ILE A 171 -28.45 -33.24 30.39
N TYR A 172 -28.49 -32.19 29.58
CA TYR A 172 -28.59 -32.30 28.13
C TYR A 172 -27.97 -31.09 27.44
N GLU A 173 -27.17 -31.34 26.40
CA GLU A 173 -26.64 -30.30 25.53
C GLU A 173 -26.92 -30.69 24.08
N ARG A 174 -27.66 -29.84 23.37
CA ARG A 174 -27.87 -30.00 21.93
C ARG A 174 -27.61 -28.69 21.21
N SER A 175 -26.63 -28.75 20.32
CA SER A 175 -26.41 -27.69 19.35
C SER A 175 -27.26 -27.99 18.12
N SER A 176 -28.34 -27.23 17.91
CA SER A 176 -29.06 -27.28 16.65
C SER A 176 -28.44 -26.24 15.73
N THR A 177 -27.62 -26.72 14.80
CA THR A 177 -27.30 -25.90 13.63
C THR A 177 -28.48 -26.03 12.70
N GLY A 178 -29.48 -25.16 12.86
CA GLY A 178 -30.61 -25.08 11.96
C GLY A 178 -30.14 -24.82 10.53
N ARG A 179 -29.89 -25.89 9.78
CA ARG A 179 -30.23 -25.98 8.37
C ARG A 179 -31.59 -26.65 8.38
N THR A 180 -32.64 -25.95 7.95
CA THR A 180 -34.05 -26.37 7.87
C THR A 180 -34.85 -26.12 9.15
N GLY A 181 -35.79 -25.17 9.25
CA GLY A 181 -36.40 -24.34 8.20
C GLY A 181 -35.49 -23.26 7.64
N ASP A 182 -35.92 -22.69 6.53
CA ASP A 182 -35.31 -21.63 5.74
C ASP A 182 -35.21 -20.30 6.53
N GLY A 183 -34.46 -20.33 7.64
CA GLY A 183 -34.18 -19.19 8.51
C GLY A 183 -32.88 -18.49 8.16
N SER A 184 -32.33 -18.71 6.96
CA SER A 184 -31.52 -17.65 6.38
C SER A 184 -32.47 -16.52 6.05
N ILE A 185 -32.29 -15.39 6.70
CA ILE A 185 -32.66 -14.16 6.04
C ILE A 185 -31.69 -14.07 4.85
N VAL A 186 -32.10 -14.60 3.70
CA VAL A 186 -31.34 -14.52 2.45
C VAL A 186 -31.25 -13.06 2.02
N GLU A 187 -32.27 -12.29 2.39
CA GLU A 187 -32.33 -10.87 2.11
C GLU A 187 -31.34 -10.10 3.00
N PRO A 188 -30.63 -9.11 2.43
CA PRO A 188 -29.81 -8.24 3.24
C PRO A 188 -30.69 -7.52 4.27
N ILE A 189 -30.31 -7.53 5.55
CA ILE A 189 -30.97 -6.67 6.55
C ILE A 189 -30.42 -5.26 6.36
N PRO A 190 -31.20 -4.30 5.83
CA PRO A 190 -30.74 -2.94 5.63
C PRO A 190 -30.36 -2.29 6.97
N ALA A 191 -29.55 -1.23 6.90
CA ALA A 191 -29.19 -0.45 8.08
C ALA A 191 -30.45 0.01 8.83
N SER A 192 -30.44 -0.08 10.16
CA SER A 192 -31.55 0.29 11.05
C SER A 192 -32.84 -0.54 10.92
N MET A 193 -32.89 -1.57 10.06
CA MET A 193 -34.07 -2.43 9.94
C MET A 193 -34.03 -3.55 10.99
N GLN A 194 -35.22 -3.91 11.48
CA GLN A 194 -35.45 -5.07 12.32
C GLN A 194 -36.06 -6.18 11.50
N GLN A 195 -35.61 -7.41 11.71
CA GLN A 195 -36.20 -8.59 11.11
C GLN A 195 -36.24 -9.74 12.11
N ALA A 196 -37.38 -10.39 12.20
CA ALA A 196 -37.54 -11.59 13.02
C ALA A 196 -36.97 -12.80 12.28
N GLY A 197 -36.00 -13.47 12.90
CA GLY A 197 -35.54 -14.80 12.51
C GLY A 197 -36.19 -15.86 13.39
N VAL A 198 -36.52 -17.01 12.81
CA VAL A 198 -37.07 -18.15 13.56
C VAL A 198 -36.18 -19.36 13.33
N VAL A 199 -35.68 -19.96 14.42
CA VAL A 199 -34.99 -21.26 14.41
C VAL A 199 -35.91 -22.27 15.08
N ARG A 200 -36.36 -23.25 14.30
CA ARG A 200 -37.09 -24.41 14.82
C ARG A 200 -36.10 -25.53 15.11
N ILE A 201 -36.06 -26.01 16.34
CA ILE A 201 -35.34 -27.21 16.74
C ILE A 201 -36.34 -28.36 16.72
N ARG A 202 -36.24 -29.20 15.69
CA ARG A 202 -37.10 -30.38 15.53
C ARG A 202 -36.64 -31.52 16.42
N ASP A 203 -37.58 -32.41 16.72
CA ASP A 203 -37.36 -33.63 17.48
C ASP A 203 -36.67 -33.32 18.81
N PHE A 204 -37.16 -32.31 19.53
CA PHE A 204 -36.82 -32.09 20.93
C PHE A 204 -37.52 -33.22 21.71
N ASP A 205 -36.85 -34.36 21.71
CA ASP A 205 -37.34 -35.68 22.09
C ASP A 205 -38.32 -35.61 23.27
N GLN A 206 -39.57 -36.03 23.03
CA GLN A 206 -40.66 -35.97 24.00
C GLN A 206 -40.32 -36.69 25.30
N THR A 207 -39.42 -37.67 25.24
CA THR A 207 -38.91 -38.40 26.42
C THR A 207 -38.31 -37.43 27.45
N TYR A 208 -37.61 -36.39 26.99
CA TYR A 208 -37.05 -35.35 27.86
C TYR A 208 -38.04 -34.27 28.23
N VAL A 209 -39.05 -33.97 27.40
CA VAL A 209 -40.12 -33.02 27.78
C VAL A 209 -40.95 -33.57 28.94
N SER A 210 -41.12 -34.90 29.01
CA SER A 210 -41.77 -35.56 30.15
C SER A 210 -40.88 -35.74 31.38
N GLU A 211 -39.55 -35.88 31.22
CA GLU A 211 -38.59 -36.04 32.33
C GLU A 211 -38.07 -34.71 32.89
N ILE A 212 -38.05 -33.66 32.05
CA ILE A 212 -37.93 -32.28 32.52
C ILE A 212 -39.25 -31.95 33.19
N ALA A 213 -39.40 -32.39 34.44
CA ALA A 213 -40.28 -31.70 35.36
C ALA A 213 -39.85 -30.23 35.31
N ILE A 214 -40.69 -29.39 34.70
CA ILE A 214 -40.43 -27.96 34.48
C ILE A 214 -40.03 -27.26 35.80
N ASP A 215 -40.43 -27.86 36.91
CA ASP A 215 -40.13 -27.44 38.26
C ASP A 215 -38.66 -27.68 38.67
N ALA A 216 -37.95 -28.68 38.12
CA ALA A 216 -36.61 -29.10 38.53
C ALA A 216 -35.47 -28.82 37.51
N ALA A 217 -35.78 -28.43 36.26
CA ALA A 217 -34.75 -28.13 35.26
C ALA A 217 -34.71 -26.65 34.86
N ALA A 218 -33.50 -26.10 34.69
CA ALA A 218 -33.26 -24.79 34.11
C ALA A 218 -32.85 -24.96 32.64
N LEU A 219 -33.29 -24.05 31.78
CA LEU A 219 -33.01 -24.10 30.36
C LEU A 219 -32.24 -22.85 29.92
N ASN A 220 -31.12 -23.06 29.25
CA ASN A 220 -30.29 -21.99 28.69
C ASN A 220 -30.36 -22.03 27.17
N LEU A 221 -30.84 -20.93 26.58
CA LEU A 221 -30.89 -20.72 25.14
C LEU A 221 -29.79 -19.76 24.73
N CYS A 222 -28.77 -20.29 24.06
CA CYS A 222 -27.75 -19.49 23.42
C CYS A 222 -28.03 -19.41 21.93
N VAL A 223 -28.11 -18.18 21.40
CA VAL A 223 -28.28 -17.94 19.96
C VAL A 223 -27.04 -17.25 19.43
N THR A 224 -26.39 -17.90 18.47
CA THR A 224 -25.28 -17.31 17.73
C THR A 224 -25.79 -16.80 16.39
N VAL A 225 -25.62 -15.52 16.16
CA VAL A 225 -25.93 -14.89 14.86
C VAL A 225 -24.62 -14.71 14.11
N SER A 226 -24.58 -15.17 12.87
CA SER A 226 -23.43 -14.97 11.97
C SER A 226 -23.88 -14.28 10.70
N TYR A 227 -23.08 -13.35 10.19
CA TYR A 227 -23.43 -12.55 9.02
C TYR A 227 -22.19 -12.17 8.21
N ASP A 228 -22.44 -11.79 6.95
CA ASP A 228 -21.45 -11.26 6.02
C ASP A 228 -21.65 -9.74 5.89
N ASP A 229 -20.65 -8.97 6.31
CA ASP A 229 -20.58 -7.54 6.03
C ASP A 229 -20.20 -7.29 4.56
N VAL A 230 -20.54 -6.12 4.01
CA VAL A 230 -20.18 -5.70 2.64
C VAL A 230 -18.67 -5.67 2.42
N PHE A 231 -17.90 -5.49 3.49
CA PHE A 231 -16.43 -5.51 3.47
C PHE A 231 -15.81 -6.90 3.66
N ARG A 232 -16.61 -7.98 3.60
CA ARG A 232 -16.10 -9.35 3.77
C ARG A 232 -15.06 -9.68 2.70
N ASP A 233 -13.86 -10.02 3.15
CA ASP A 233 -12.83 -10.61 2.30
C ASP A 233 -13.22 -12.05 1.95
N ARG A 234 -13.72 -12.25 0.72
CA ARG A 234 -14.14 -13.57 0.21
C ARG A 234 -12.98 -14.55 0.07
N SER A 235 -11.73 -14.08 0.06
CA SER A 235 -10.56 -14.95 -0.01
C SER A 235 -10.31 -15.71 1.31
N LYS A 236 -10.86 -15.24 2.43
CA LYS A 236 -10.69 -15.87 3.75
C LYS A 236 -11.91 -16.73 4.10
N PRO A 237 -11.74 -18.04 4.29
CA PRO A 237 -12.85 -18.93 4.63
C PRO A 237 -13.51 -18.54 5.97
N ASP A 238 -12.74 -17.97 6.89
CA ASP A 238 -13.17 -17.55 8.23
C ASP A 238 -13.56 -16.07 8.31
N GLY A 239 -13.77 -15.40 7.17
CA GLY A 239 -14.11 -13.98 7.12
C GLY A 239 -15.53 -13.64 7.62
N ARG A 240 -16.27 -14.61 8.19
CA ARG A 240 -17.60 -14.36 8.76
C ARG A 240 -17.47 -13.80 10.16
N ARG A 241 -18.25 -12.77 10.44
CA ARG A 241 -18.45 -12.33 11.82
C ARG A 241 -19.50 -13.23 12.45
N SER A 242 -19.23 -13.67 13.67
CA SER A 242 -20.20 -14.36 14.51
C SER A 242 -20.25 -13.65 15.85
N GLU A 243 -21.47 -13.35 16.28
CA GLU A 243 -21.75 -12.76 17.57
C GLU A 243 -22.62 -13.75 18.34
N ARG A 244 -22.17 -14.11 19.54
CA ARG A 244 -22.83 -15.08 20.41
C ARG A 244 -23.65 -14.31 21.43
N PHE A 245 -24.95 -14.50 21.41
CA PHE A 245 -25.89 -13.88 22.34
C PHE A 245 -26.52 -14.97 23.21
N THR A 246 -26.56 -14.73 24.52
CA THR A 246 -27.35 -15.55 25.43
C THR A 246 -28.73 -14.92 25.52
N ILE A 247 -29.74 -15.58 24.96
CA ILE A 247 -31.09 -14.99 24.90
C ILE A 247 -31.80 -15.13 26.25
N ALA A 248 -31.69 -16.29 26.88
CA ALA A 248 -32.38 -16.54 28.14
C ALA A 248 -31.71 -17.65 28.94
N THR A 249 -31.65 -17.45 30.25
CA THR A 249 -31.43 -18.49 31.25
C THR A 249 -32.73 -18.60 32.05
N ILE A 250 -33.57 -19.58 31.72
CA ILE A 250 -34.86 -19.78 32.36
C ILE A 250 -34.63 -20.63 33.61
N ARG A 251 -34.85 -20.04 34.78
CA ARG A 251 -34.79 -20.76 36.06
C ARG A 251 -36.17 -21.08 36.64
N GLU A 252 -37.20 -20.26 36.42
CA GLU A 252 -38.49 -20.38 37.15
C GLU A 252 -39.75 -19.90 36.39
N GLU A 253 -39.72 -19.79 35.05
CA GLU A 253 -40.85 -19.23 34.29
C GLU A 253 -41.79 -20.28 33.66
N PRO A 254 -43.07 -19.93 33.36
CA PRO A 254 -44.03 -20.81 32.72
C PRO A 254 -43.59 -21.29 31.33
N LEU A 255 -44.17 -22.42 30.89
CA LEU A 255 -43.90 -23.14 29.62
C LEU A 255 -43.85 -22.26 28.35
N ASN A 256 -44.46 -21.09 28.35
CA ASN A 256 -44.36 -20.11 27.27
C ASN A 256 -43.98 -18.75 27.87
N GLY A 257 -42.88 -18.17 27.39
CA GLY A 257 -42.37 -16.89 27.89
C GLY A 257 -41.87 -15.97 26.78
N ILE A 258 -41.94 -14.67 27.06
CA ILE A 258 -41.30 -13.63 26.25
C ILE A 258 -40.11 -13.12 27.04
N PHE A 259 -38.91 -13.12 26.45
CA PHE A 259 -37.69 -12.71 27.15
C PHE A 259 -37.18 -11.42 26.54
N ARG A 260 -37.04 -10.41 27.39
CA ARG A 260 -36.27 -9.21 27.03
C ARG A 260 -34.81 -9.50 27.34
N ILE A 261 -33.97 -9.33 26.34
CA ILE A 261 -32.52 -9.46 26.49
C ILE A 261 -32.05 -8.34 27.42
N ALA A 262 -31.39 -8.71 28.52
CA ALA A 262 -30.67 -7.75 29.34
C ALA A 262 -29.48 -7.24 28.50
N GLN A 263 -29.56 -5.99 28.05
CA GLN A 263 -28.48 -5.31 27.32
C GLN A 263 -27.30 -4.99 28.23
#